data_AF-A0A1Q3CNG6-F1
#
_entry.id   AF-A0A1Q3CNG6-F1
#
_cell.length_a   1.000
_cell.length_b   1.000
_cell.length_c   1.000
_cell.angle_alpha   90.00
_cell.angle_beta   90.00
_cell.angle_gamma   90.00
#
_symmetry.space_group_name_H-M   'P 1'
#
loop_
_entity.id
_entity.type
_entity.pdbx_description
1 polymer ?
#
loop_
_entity_poly.entity_id
_entity_poly.type
_entity_poly.pdbx_seq_one_letter_code
_entity_poly.pdbx_strand_id
1 'polypeptide(L)'
;MFDMSLEAFKRAILQTGTPERFALQAVQEVIKPQKPTKLAQDENQLLENMLRALLQELVSSAVLSGEQTMQYGHLIDDKESTQGEIPRLLDIVLYLCEKEHVEGGMIFQLLEDLTEMSTMRDCRDIFAYIESKQDILGKQELFARGKLVMLRTCNQLLRRLSKVVN
;
A
#
# COMPACT_ATOMS: atom_id res chain seq x y z
N MET A 1 15.92 -1.21 17.86
CA MET A 1 15.83 -2.53 17.20
C MET A 1 14.73 -2.54 16.12
N PHE A 2 13.53 -2.03 16.41
CA PHE A 2 12.45 -1.89 15.42
C PHE A 2 12.82 -0.96 14.24
N ASP A 3 13.47 0.17 14.53
CA ASP A 3 13.91 1.19 13.57
C ASP A 3 14.82 0.63 12.44
N MET A 4 15.83 -0.16 12.81
CA MET A 4 16.75 -0.78 11.84
C MET A 4 16.07 -1.84 10.94
N SER A 5 14.99 -2.45 11.43
CA SER A 5 14.20 -3.43 10.67
C SER A 5 13.26 -2.74 9.69
N LEU A 6 12.65 -1.62 10.10
CA LEU A 6 11.81 -0.79 9.23
C LEU A 6 12.64 -0.17 8.09
N GLU A 7 13.83 0.34 8.38
CA GLU A 7 14.73 0.90 7.35
C GLU A 7 15.19 -0.17 6.34
N ALA A 8 15.49 -1.39 6.80
CA ALA A 8 15.81 -2.50 5.92
C ALA A 8 14.61 -2.88 5.05
N PHE A 9 13.42 -2.94 5.65
CA PHE A 9 12.16 -3.23 4.97
C PHE A 9 11.79 -2.14 3.94
N LYS A 10 11.93 -0.87 4.30
CA LYS A 10 11.75 0.29 3.42
C LYS A 10 12.71 0.22 2.24
N ARG A 11 14.00 0.00 2.47
CA ARG A 11 14.99 -0.18 1.39
C ARG A 11 14.63 -1.36 0.50
N ALA A 12 14.18 -2.47 1.07
CA ALA A 12 13.77 -3.65 0.31
C ALA A 12 12.52 -3.37 -0.55
N ILE A 13 11.54 -2.63 -0.03
CA ILE A 13 10.31 -2.26 -0.75
C ILE A 13 10.58 -1.23 -1.85
N LEU A 14 11.48 -0.28 -1.61
CA LEU A 14 11.75 0.85 -2.51
C LEU A 14 12.89 0.59 -3.53
N GLN A 15 13.60 -0.53 -3.49
CA GLN A 15 14.63 -0.90 -4.51
C GLN A 15 14.04 -1.19 -5.90
N THR A 16 14.65 -0.77 -7.01
CA THR A 16 14.11 -0.97 -8.37
C THR A 16 14.03 -2.45 -8.81
N GLY A 17 12.85 -2.90 -9.27
CA GLY A 17 12.59 -4.26 -9.78
C GLY A 17 11.08 -4.61 -9.87
N THR A 18 10.75 -5.86 -10.19
CA THR A 18 9.35 -6.32 -10.34
C THR A 18 8.70 -6.61 -8.97
N PRO A 19 7.47 -6.13 -8.68
CA PRO A 19 6.79 -6.30 -7.39
C PRO A 19 6.79 -7.74 -6.84
N GLU A 20 6.72 -8.73 -7.74
CA GLU A 20 6.65 -10.16 -7.42
C GLU A 20 7.95 -10.68 -6.80
N ARG A 21 9.10 -10.20 -7.30
CA ARG A 21 10.43 -10.61 -6.82
C ARG A 21 10.67 -10.09 -5.40
N PHE A 22 10.10 -8.93 -5.08
CA PHE A 22 10.20 -8.31 -3.77
C PHE A 22 9.24 -8.86 -2.74
N ALA A 23 8.00 -9.16 -3.13
CA ALA A 23 7.06 -9.83 -2.25
C ALA A 23 7.66 -11.13 -1.69
N LEU A 24 8.35 -11.90 -2.54
CA LEU A 24 9.09 -13.09 -2.11
C LEU A 24 10.28 -12.77 -1.19
N GLN A 25 11.03 -11.69 -1.46
CA GLN A 25 12.20 -11.33 -0.68
C GLN A 25 11.84 -10.72 0.68
N ALA A 26 10.82 -9.87 0.76
CA ALA A 26 10.28 -9.33 2.01
C ALA A 26 9.72 -10.45 2.89
N VAL A 27 9.03 -11.42 2.28
CA VAL A 27 8.63 -12.64 2.97
C VAL A 27 9.87 -13.38 3.49
N GLN A 28 10.91 -13.61 2.67
CA GLN A 28 12.11 -14.37 3.09
C GLN A 28 13.00 -13.68 4.15
N GLU A 29 13.14 -12.35 4.11
CA GLU A 29 13.94 -11.58 5.07
C GLU A 29 13.26 -11.49 6.44
N VAL A 30 11.92 -11.37 6.45
CA VAL A 30 11.13 -11.35 7.68
C VAL A 30 10.90 -12.77 8.22
N ILE A 31 10.79 -13.76 7.32
CA ILE A 31 10.39 -15.14 7.63
C ILE A 31 11.55 -16.07 7.25
N LYS A 32 12.47 -16.32 8.20
CA LYS A 32 13.38 -17.47 8.12
C LYS A 32 12.54 -18.74 7.90
N PRO A 33 12.89 -19.65 6.97
CA PRO A 33 11.96 -20.66 6.47
C PRO A 33 11.72 -21.73 7.52
N GLN A 34 10.63 -21.61 8.28
CA GLN A 34 10.04 -22.73 9.00
C GLN A 34 8.62 -22.98 8.45
N LYS A 35 8.60 -23.79 7.40
CA LYS A 35 7.46 -24.55 6.80
C LYS A 35 6.38 -23.76 6.03
N PRO A 36 5.87 -24.33 4.92
CA PRO A 36 4.92 -23.70 4.03
C PRO A 36 3.48 -24.04 4.46
N THR A 37 2.98 -23.44 5.52
CA THR A 37 1.53 -23.48 5.82
C THR A 37 1.24 -22.46 6.91
N LYS A 38 0.56 -21.36 6.54
CA LYS A 38 0.15 -20.26 7.42
C LYS A 38 1.29 -19.72 8.29
N LEU A 39 1.88 -18.62 7.84
CA LEU A 39 2.73 -17.74 8.65
C LEU A 39 2.19 -17.66 10.08
N ALA A 40 3.08 -17.78 11.07
CA ALA A 40 2.68 -17.70 12.46
C ALA A 40 1.94 -16.36 12.66
N GLN A 41 0.79 -16.37 13.32
CA GLN A 41 -0.09 -15.21 13.46
C GLN A 41 0.67 -13.93 13.88
N ASP A 42 1.73 -14.07 14.68
CA ASP A 42 2.61 -13.00 15.12
C ASP A 42 3.47 -12.37 14.00
N GLU A 43 3.92 -13.15 13.02
CA GLU A 43 4.72 -12.69 11.88
C GLU A 43 3.87 -11.85 10.92
N ASN A 44 2.62 -12.26 10.70
CA ASN A 44 1.65 -11.48 9.91
C ASN A 44 1.36 -10.14 10.56
N GLN A 45 1.13 -10.14 11.87
CA GLN A 45 0.86 -8.91 12.60
C GLN A 45 2.05 -7.94 12.56
N LEU A 46 3.28 -8.48 12.63
CA LEU A 46 4.50 -7.67 12.49
C LEU A 46 4.59 -7.05 11.09
N LEU A 47 4.38 -7.86 10.04
CA LEU A 47 4.39 -7.38 8.66
C LEU A 47 3.35 -6.30 8.41
N GLU A 48 2.12 -6.49 8.89
CA GLU A 48 1.04 -5.50 8.76
C GLU A 48 1.39 -4.19 9.48
N ASN A 49 1.99 -4.27 10.67
CA ASN A 49 2.43 -3.10 11.40
C ASN A 49 3.56 -2.36 10.68
N MET A 50 4.52 -3.08 10.07
CA MET A 50 5.58 -2.48 9.28
C MET A 50 5.04 -1.80 8.02
N LEU A 51 4.07 -2.41 7.32
CA LEU A 51 3.42 -1.82 6.16
C LEU A 51 2.68 -0.52 6.52
N ARG A 52 1.95 -0.50 7.64
CA ARG A 52 1.28 0.72 8.11
C ARG A 52 2.27 1.80 8.52
N ALA A 53 3.32 1.44 9.25
CA ALA A 53 4.37 2.39 9.65
C ALA A 53 5.06 3.01 8.43
N LEU A 54 5.38 2.19 7.42
CA LEU A 54 5.98 2.67 6.18
C LEU A 54 5.04 3.61 5.41
N LEU A 55 3.74 3.27 5.30
CA LEU A 55 2.77 4.16 4.68
C LEU A 55 2.73 5.53 5.39
N GLN A 56 2.68 5.54 6.72
CA GLN A 56 2.66 6.77 7.52
C GLN A 56 3.92 7.61 7.30
N GLU A 57 5.09 6.97 7.25
CA GLU A 57 6.36 7.63 7.01
C GLU A 57 6.45 8.24 5.61
N LEU A 58 5.98 7.52 4.59
CA LEU A 58 5.95 8.02 3.21
C LEU A 58 4.99 9.19 3.06
N VAL A 59 3.79 9.10 3.63
CA VAL A 59 2.82 10.22 3.62
C VAL A 59 3.38 11.43 4.35
N SER A 60 4.00 11.22 5.51
CA SER A 60 4.64 12.31 6.27
C SER A 60 5.75 12.97 5.46
N SER A 61 6.56 12.19 4.76
CA SER A 61 7.65 12.69 3.92
C SER A 61 7.16 13.45 2.69
N ALA A 62 6.07 12.98 2.06
CA ALA A 62 5.39 13.68 0.96
C ALA A 62 4.86 15.05 1.40
N VAL A 63 4.17 15.08 2.55
CA VAL A 63 3.63 16.32 3.13
C VAL A 63 4.74 17.31 3.49
N LEU A 64 5.84 16.85 4.09
CA LEU A 64 6.99 17.70 4.43
C LEU A 64 7.69 18.27 3.18
N SER A 65 7.74 17.50 2.09
CA SER A 65 8.34 17.91 0.81
C SER A 65 7.41 18.81 -0.01
N GLY A 66 6.13 18.89 0.37
CA GLY A 66 5.10 19.63 -0.37
C GLY A 66 4.69 18.97 -1.70
N GLU A 67 5.08 17.71 -1.90
CA GLU A 67 4.74 16.92 -3.08
C GLU A 67 3.34 16.30 -2.94
N GLN A 68 2.71 15.94 -4.06
CA GLN A 68 1.47 15.18 -4.02
C GLN A 68 1.75 13.77 -3.50
N THR A 69 0.93 13.30 -2.58
CA THR A 69 1.16 12.05 -1.84
C THR A 69 1.37 10.86 -2.79
N MET A 70 0.54 10.76 -3.82
CA MET A 70 0.63 9.66 -4.81
C MET A 70 1.79 9.80 -5.81
N GLN A 71 2.47 10.96 -5.85
CA GLN A 71 3.59 11.25 -6.74
C GLN A 71 4.93 11.32 -5.99
N TYR A 72 4.92 11.21 -4.67
CA TYR A 72 6.11 11.32 -3.84
C TYR A 72 7.17 10.27 -4.20
N GLY A 73 8.43 10.70 -4.22
CA GLY A 73 9.58 9.86 -4.52
C GLY A 73 9.65 9.39 -5.98
N HIS A 74 8.94 10.08 -6.87
CA HIS A 74 9.02 9.86 -8.30
C HIS A 74 10.43 10.20 -8.82
N LEU A 75 11.20 9.18 -9.16
CA LEU A 75 12.44 9.34 -9.91
C LEU A 75 12.06 9.58 -11.38
N ILE A 76 12.47 10.72 -11.92
CA ILE A 76 12.39 10.97 -13.37
C ILE A 76 13.54 10.16 -14.00
N ASP A 77 13.29 8.88 -14.31
CA ASP A 77 14.16 8.13 -15.22
C ASP A 77 13.40 7.84 -16.52
N ASP A 78 14.07 8.07 -17.63
CA ASP A 78 13.52 8.36 -18.96
C ASP A 78 12.92 7.12 -19.67
N LYS A 79 12.79 6.00 -18.96
CA LYS A 79 12.35 4.69 -19.51
C LYS A 79 11.52 3.92 -18.48
N GLU A 80 10.24 3.79 -18.78
CA GLU A 80 9.22 2.97 -18.08
C GLU A 80 8.73 3.48 -16.72
N SER A 81 7.68 4.31 -16.80
CA SER A 81 6.58 4.46 -15.82
C SER A 81 6.99 4.37 -14.35
N THR A 82 7.70 5.37 -13.87
CA THR A 82 8.03 5.50 -12.45
C THR A 82 6.78 5.80 -11.64
N GLN A 83 6.23 4.78 -11.00
CA GLN A 83 5.14 4.93 -10.04
C GLN A 83 5.71 5.55 -8.74
N GLY A 84 4.98 6.49 -8.13
CA GLY A 84 5.37 7.06 -6.83
C GLY A 84 5.53 5.99 -5.75
N GLU A 85 6.29 6.29 -4.70
CA GLU A 85 6.64 5.30 -3.65
C GLU A 85 5.40 4.73 -2.95
N ILE A 86 4.37 5.56 -2.74
CA ILE A 86 3.12 5.14 -2.10
C ILE A 86 2.30 4.20 -2.99
N PRO A 87 1.96 4.55 -4.25
CA PRO A 87 1.25 3.61 -5.11
C PRO A 87 2.05 2.32 -5.34
N ARG A 88 3.39 2.39 -5.34
CA ARG A 88 4.24 1.20 -5.40
C ARG A 88 4.12 0.30 -4.15
N LEU A 89 4.09 0.89 -2.95
CA LEU A 89 3.81 0.17 -1.72
C LEU A 89 2.46 -0.54 -1.79
N LEU A 90 1.42 0.17 -2.24
CA LEU A 90 0.07 -0.39 -2.36
C LEU A 90 0.02 -1.56 -3.36
N ASP A 91 0.76 -1.50 -4.46
CA ASP A 91 0.85 -2.59 -5.43
C ASP A 91 1.53 -3.84 -4.85
N ILE A 92 2.58 -3.66 -4.04
CA ILE A 92 3.23 -4.77 -3.34
C ILE A 92 2.26 -5.41 -2.34
N VAL A 93 1.53 -4.62 -1.57
CA VAL A 93 0.55 -5.13 -0.60
C VAL A 93 -0.59 -5.85 -1.32
N LEU A 94 -1.09 -5.29 -2.42
CA LEU A 94 -2.12 -5.93 -3.23
C LEU A 94 -1.66 -7.30 -3.74
N TYR A 95 -0.41 -7.40 -4.23
CA TYR A 95 0.17 -8.69 -4.63
C TYR A 95 0.31 -9.66 -3.46
N LEU A 96 0.78 -9.20 -2.29
CA LEU A 96 0.88 -10.04 -1.09
C LEU A 96 -0.49 -10.56 -0.64
N CYS A 97 -1.54 -9.74 -0.75
CA CYS A 97 -2.92 -10.14 -0.50
C CYS A 97 -3.39 -11.21 -1.50
N GLU A 98 -3.11 -11.03 -2.80
CA GLU A 98 -3.45 -12.02 -3.84
C GLU A 98 -2.72 -13.36 -3.67
N LYS A 99 -1.51 -13.35 -3.10
CA LYS A 99 -0.73 -14.56 -2.81
C LYS A 99 -1.00 -15.16 -1.42
N GLU A 100 -1.97 -14.60 -0.69
CA GLU A 100 -2.32 -15.00 0.68
C GLU A 100 -1.13 -14.95 1.65
N HIS A 101 -0.14 -14.09 1.39
CA HIS A 101 0.99 -13.81 2.28
C HIS A 101 0.60 -12.84 3.41
N VAL A 102 -0.42 -12.01 3.20
CA VAL A 102 -1.01 -11.14 4.22
C VAL A 102 -2.53 -11.25 4.15
N GLU A 103 -3.23 -10.76 5.17
CA GLU A 103 -4.68 -10.77 5.14
C GLU A 103 -5.21 -9.94 3.95
N GLY A 104 -6.15 -10.48 3.18
CA GLY A 104 -6.77 -9.76 2.05
C GLY A 104 -7.44 -8.44 2.43
N GLY A 105 -7.77 -8.24 3.71
CA GLY A 105 -8.28 -6.96 4.25
C GLY A 105 -7.22 -5.86 4.32
N MET A 106 -5.93 -6.20 4.32
CA MET A 106 -4.84 -5.26 4.59
C MET A 106 -4.76 -4.14 3.55
N ILE A 107 -4.91 -4.45 2.26
CA ILE A 107 -4.90 -3.41 1.21
C ILE A 107 -6.04 -2.40 1.39
N PHE A 108 -7.22 -2.86 1.82
CA PHE A 108 -8.36 -1.98 2.05
C PHE A 108 -8.14 -1.08 3.26
N GLN A 109 -7.53 -1.60 4.32
CA GLN A 109 -7.18 -0.80 5.49
C GLN A 109 -6.13 0.26 5.14
N LEU A 110 -5.10 -0.08 4.35
CA LEU A 110 -4.11 0.91 3.93
C LEU A 110 -4.71 2.00 3.03
N LEU A 111 -5.66 1.66 2.15
CA LEU A 111 -6.37 2.65 1.33
C LEU A 111 -7.23 3.59 2.18
N GLU A 112 -7.86 3.08 3.24
CA GLU A 112 -8.58 3.89 4.22
C GLU A 112 -7.62 4.80 4.98
N ASP A 113 -6.57 4.23 5.59
CA ASP A 113 -5.56 4.97 6.36
C ASP A 113 -4.95 6.10 5.48
N LEU A 114 -4.59 5.78 4.23
CA LEU A 114 -4.09 6.76 3.26
C LEU A 114 -5.10 7.88 2.99
N THR A 115 -6.37 7.56 2.78
CA THR A 115 -7.43 8.54 2.53
C THR A 115 -7.65 9.46 3.74
N GLU A 116 -7.55 8.93 4.96
CA GLU A 116 -7.68 9.70 6.19
C GLU A 116 -6.51 10.68 6.40
N MET A 117 -5.29 10.26 6.06
CA MET A 117 -4.07 11.07 6.18
C MET A 117 -3.87 12.09 5.04
N SER A 118 -4.59 11.92 3.93
CA SER A 118 -4.39 12.68 2.70
C SER A 118 -5.22 13.97 2.62
N THR A 119 -4.71 14.96 1.88
CA THR A 119 -5.44 16.22 1.64
C THR A 119 -6.52 16.06 0.58
N MET A 120 -7.36 17.08 0.42
CA MET A 120 -8.38 17.12 -0.65
C MET A 120 -7.77 17.01 -2.06
N ARG A 121 -6.53 17.50 -2.26
CA ARG A 121 -5.85 17.45 -3.56
C ARG A 121 -5.40 16.03 -3.92
N ASP A 122 -4.95 15.26 -2.93
CA ASP A 122 -4.50 13.88 -3.11
C ASP A 122 -5.65 12.89 -3.36
N CYS A 123 -6.87 13.22 -2.90
CA CYS A 123 -8.04 12.35 -3.02
C CYS A 123 -8.36 11.95 -4.48
N ARG A 124 -8.02 12.80 -5.46
CA ARG A 124 -8.22 12.48 -6.87
C ARG A 124 -7.31 11.34 -7.33
N ASP A 125 -6.05 11.38 -6.95
CA ASP A 125 -5.05 10.39 -7.37
C ASP A 125 -5.26 9.06 -6.66
N ILE A 126 -5.68 9.11 -5.38
CA ILE A 126 -6.08 7.91 -4.63
C ILE A 126 -7.27 7.23 -5.32
N PHE A 127 -8.28 8.01 -5.73
CA PHE A 127 -9.44 7.47 -6.44
C PHE A 127 -9.04 6.86 -7.79
N ALA A 128 -8.19 7.55 -8.57
CA ALA A 128 -7.67 7.03 -9.83
C ALA A 128 -6.88 5.73 -9.66
N TYR A 129 -6.07 5.61 -8.60
CA TYR A 129 -5.39 4.37 -8.26
C TYR A 129 -6.39 3.23 -7.99
N ILE A 130 -7.42 3.46 -7.18
CA ILE A 130 -8.46 2.46 -6.88
C ILE A 130 -9.16 2.01 -8.17
N GLU A 131 -9.54 2.94 -9.04
CA GLU A 131 -10.15 2.62 -10.34
C GLU A 131 -9.22 1.75 -11.21
N SER A 132 -7.92 2.07 -11.24
CA SER A 132 -6.94 1.30 -12.03
C SER A 132 -6.75 -0.14 -11.55
N LYS A 133 -7.10 -0.45 -10.29
CA LYS A 133 -6.94 -1.77 -9.68
C LYS A 133 -8.27 -2.48 -9.41
N GLN A 134 -9.38 -1.97 -9.91
CA GLN A 134 -10.73 -2.50 -9.62
C GLN A 134 -10.90 -3.98 -9.99
N ASP A 135 -10.23 -4.44 -11.06
CA ASP A 135 -10.31 -5.84 -11.52
C ASP A 135 -9.71 -6.82 -10.50
N ILE A 136 -8.75 -6.35 -9.70
CA ILE A 136 -8.12 -7.13 -8.64
C ILE A 136 -8.88 -6.91 -7.32
N LEU A 137 -9.10 -5.66 -6.94
CA LEU A 137 -9.79 -5.29 -5.69
C LEU A 137 -11.23 -5.83 -5.62
N GLY A 138 -11.88 -6.01 -6.77
CA GLY A 138 -13.23 -6.56 -6.90
C GLY A 138 -13.30 -8.09 -6.87
N LYS A 139 -12.17 -8.81 -6.87
CA LYS A 139 -12.18 -10.29 -6.77
C LYS A 139 -12.80 -10.71 -5.44
N GLN A 140 -13.69 -11.70 -5.49
CA GLN A 140 -14.48 -12.14 -4.33
C GLN A 140 -13.61 -12.48 -3.11
N GLU A 141 -12.44 -13.10 -3.35
CA GLU A 141 -11.49 -13.52 -2.31
C GLU A 141 -10.94 -12.35 -1.49
N LEU A 142 -10.70 -11.20 -2.13
CA LEU A 142 -10.25 -9.98 -1.49
C LEU A 142 -11.43 -9.15 -0.98
N PHE A 143 -12.41 -8.92 -1.86
CA PHE A 143 -13.52 -8.03 -1.59
C PHE A 143 -14.39 -8.51 -0.43
N ALA A 144 -14.55 -9.82 -0.24
CA ALA A 144 -15.29 -10.37 0.90
C ALA A 144 -14.70 -9.94 2.25
N ARG A 145 -13.38 -9.71 2.32
CA ARG A 145 -12.69 -9.29 3.56
C ARG A 145 -12.69 -7.77 3.74
N GLY A 146 -12.71 -7.00 2.63
CA GLY A 146 -12.56 -5.55 2.65
C GLY A 146 -13.79 -4.72 2.29
N LYS A 147 -14.91 -5.34 1.93
CA LYS A 147 -16.09 -4.65 1.37
C LYS A 147 -16.56 -3.43 2.16
N LEU A 148 -16.69 -3.55 3.49
CA LEU A 148 -17.18 -2.46 4.32
C LEU A 148 -16.18 -1.30 4.40
N VAL A 149 -14.88 -1.61 4.45
CA VAL A 149 -13.81 -0.62 4.43
C VAL A 149 -13.84 0.10 3.08
N MET A 150 -13.80 -0.63 1.97
CA MET A 150 -13.84 -0.07 0.62
C MET A 150 -15.05 0.84 0.40
N LEU A 151 -16.25 0.42 0.82
CA LEU A 151 -17.45 1.25 0.68
C LEU A 151 -17.36 2.55 1.51
N ARG A 152 -16.79 2.52 2.72
CA ARG A 152 -16.58 3.73 3.51
C ARG A 152 -15.55 4.64 2.86
N THR A 153 -14.41 4.10 2.43
CA THR A 153 -13.35 4.84 1.74
C THR A 153 -13.86 5.51 0.47
N CYS A 154 -14.53 4.77 -0.41
CA CYS A 154 -15.10 5.33 -1.64
C CYS A 154 -16.14 6.41 -1.36
N ASN A 155 -17.03 6.21 -0.37
CA ASN A 155 -18.00 7.24 0.00
C ASN A 155 -17.33 8.51 0.54
N GLN A 156 -16.24 8.37 1.31
CA GLN A 156 -15.47 9.50 1.81
C GLN A 156 -14.79 10.27 0.67
N LEU A 157 -14.15 9.54 -0.26
CA LEU A 157 -13.54 10.12 -1.46
C LEU A 157 -14.58 10.86 -2.32
N LEU A 158 -15.71 10.22 -2.63
CA LEU A 158 -16.78 10.83 -3.43
C LEU A 158 -17.31 12.13 -2.78
N ARG A 159 -17.54 12.15 -1.46
CA ARG A 159 -17.98 13.36 -0.74
C ARG A 159 -16.96 14.49 -0.77
N ARG A 160 -15.66 14.15 -0.76
CA ARG A 160 -14.58 15.12 -0.84
C ARG A 160 -14.49 15.68 -2.27
N LEU A 161 -14.47 14.79 -3.27
CA LEU A 161 -14.37 15.17 -4.68
C LEU A 161 -15.60 15.95 -5.17
N SER A 162 -16.80 15.61 -4.70
CA SER A 162 -18.05 16.31 -5.08
C SER A 162 -18.09 17.76 -4.61
N LYS A 163 -17.35 18.13 -3.56
CA LYS A 163 -17.26 19.51 -3.07
C LYS A 163 -16.28 20.37 -3.87
N VAL A 164 -15.38 19.76 -4.63
CA VAL A 164 -14.41 20.47 -5.47
C VAL A 164 -15.03 20.89 -6.82
N VAL A 165 -16.13 20.23 -7.21
CA VAL A 165 -16.82 20.44 -8.49
C VAL A 165 -17.92 21.51 -8.40
N ASN A 166 -18.29 21.98 -7.21
CA ASN A 166 -19.34 22.99 -6.98
C ASN A 166 -18.79 24.31 -6.44
#